data_AF-A0A968DK59-F1
#
_entry.id   AF-A0A968DK59-F1
#
_cell.length_a   1.000
_cell.length_b   1.000
_cell.length_c   1.000
_cell.angle_alpha   90.00
_cell.angle_beta   90.00
_cell.angle_gamma   90.00
#
_symmetry.space_group_name_H-M   'P 1'
#
loop_
_entity.id
_entity.type
_entity.pdbx_description
1 polymer ?
#
loop_
_entity_poly.entity_id
_entity_poly.type
_entity_poly.pdbx_seq_one_letter_code
_entity_poly.pdbx_strand_id
1 'polypeptide(L)'
;MFDLDKYDTLFVIWAFVVQICLIVLFAIRRSNLDLILEYGWAFYLLSIPALIVSIIMLRGGKGWSFWIGGFIFLLWAIFGFIVEYGFKIPWRNPIVWPILIPYVVLYLGTIMFYWFPLG
;
A
#
# COMPACT_ATOMS: atom_id res chain seq x y z
N MET A 1 -4.95 -7.62 -28.86
CA MET A 1 -3.89 -7.45 -27.84
C MET A 1 -4.13 -6.07 -27.25
N PHE A 2 -4.41 -5.97 -25.95
CA PHE A 2 -4.91 -4.74 -25.31
C PHE A 2 -4.07 -3.52 -25.72
N ASP A 3 -4.70 -2.53 -26.35
CA ASP A 3 -4.04 -1.27 -26.71
C ASP A 3 -3.96 -0.41 -25.44
N LEU A 4 -3.03 -0.76 -24.57
CA LEU A 4 -2.79 -0.08 -23.31
C LEU A 4 -2.03 1.20 -23.59
N ASP A 5 -2.54 2.33 -23.11
CA ASP A 5 -1.77 3.56 -23.19
C ASP A 5 -0.58 3.52 -22.20
N LYS A 6 0.29 4.52 -22.32
CA LYS A 6 1.48 4.64 -21.47
C LYS A 6 1.15 4.69 -19.98
N TYR A 7 0.02 5.29 -19.60
CA TYR A 7 -0.39 5.44 -18.22
C TYR A 7 -0.94 4.13 -17.66
N ASP A 8 -1.72 3.39 -18.45
CA ASP A 8 -2.19 2.04 -18.10
C ASP A 8 -1.02 1.09 -17.90
N THR A 9 -0.05 1.14 -18.81
CA THR A 9 1.17 0.32 -18.71
C THR A 9 1.94 0.63 -17.42
N LEU A 10 2.13 1.92 -17.10
CA LEU A 10 2.77 2.36 -15.86
C LEU A 10 2.01 1.87 -14.61
N PHE A 11 0.68 2.02 -14.62
CA PHE A 11 -0.16 1.59 -13.52
C PHE A 11 -0.10 0.07 -13.30
N VAL A 12 -0.15 -0.72 -14.37
CA VAL A 12 -0.06 -2.19 -14.30
C VAL A 12 1.30 -2.62 -13.76
N ILE A 13 2.39 -2.07 -14.29
CA ILE A 13 3.74 -2.36 -13.77
C ILE A 13 3.81 -2.03 -12.28
N TRP A 14 3.29 -0.86 -11.89
CA TRP A 14 3.26 -0.44 -10.49
C TRP A 14 2.44 -1.37 -9.61
N ALA A 15 1.25 -1.79 -10.06
CA ALA A 15 0.41 -2.75 -9.34
C ALA A 15 1.17 -4.07 -9.09
N PHE A 16 1.86 -4.61 -10.10
CA PHE A 16 2.68 -5.82 -9.93
C PHE A 16 3.85 -5.60 -8.96
N VAL A 17 4.54 -4.46 -9.03
CA VAL A 17 5.62 -4.13 -8.07
C VAL A 17 5.08 -4.13 -6.64
N VAL A 18 3.94 -3.51 -6.38
CA VAL A 18 3.30 -3.52 -5.05
C VAL A 18 2.97 -4.95 -4.60
N GLN A 19 2.41 -5.79 -5.48
CA GLN A 19 2.10 -7.19 -5.14
C GLN A 19 3.36 -8.02 -4.84
N ILE A 20 4.41 -7.87 -5.63
CA ILE A 20 5.68 -8.57 -5.40
C ILE A 20 6.28 -8.14 -4.06
N CYS A 21 6.33 -6.84 -3.77
CA CYS A 21 6.80 -6.32 -2.49
C CYS A 21 6.00 -6.88 -1.32
N LEU A 22 4.68 -7.01 -1.44
CA LEU A 22 3.82 -7.61 -0.42
C LEU A 22 4.12 -9.10 -0.21
N ILE A 23 4.23 -9.87 -1.29
CA ILE A 23 4.56 -11.29 -1.22
C ILE A 23 5.90 -11.48 -0.51
N VAL A 24 6.91 -10.68 -0.87
CA VAL A 24 8.23 -10.69 -0.21
C VAL A 24 8.10 -10.35 1.27
N LEU A 25 7.36 -9.29 1.63
CA LEU A 25 7.13 -8.90 3.02
C LEU A 25 6.49 -10.04 3.84
N PHE A 26 5.45 -10.68 3.30
CA PHE A 26 4.77 -11.79 3.97
C PHE A 26 5.66 -13.05 4.05
N ALA A 27 6.45 -13.34 3.02
CA ALA A 27 7.41 -14.43 3.02
C ALA A 27 8.49 -14.23 4.10
N ILE A 28 9.06 -13.02 4.19
CA ILE A 28 10.03 -12.67 5.23
C ILE A 28 9.36 -12.79 6.59
N ARG A 29 8.17 -12.20 6.80
CA ARG A 29 7.44 -12.26 8.08
C ARG A 29 7.21 -13.68 8.58
N ARG A 30 6.95 -14.63 7.67
CA ARG A 30 6.79 -16.04 8.03
C ARG A 30 8.09 -16.67 8.55
N SER A 31 9.22 -16.30 7.98
CA SER A 31 10.53 -16.90 8.27
C SER A 31 11.32 -16.18 9.36
N ASN A 32 11.18 -14.86 9.48
CA ASN A 32 11.96 -14.02 10.38
C ASN A 32 11.14 -12.78 10.79
N LEU A 33 10.45 -12.90 11.92
CA LEU A 33 9.57 -11.85 12.44
C LEU A 33 10.38 -10.67 13.00
N ASP A 34 11.57 -10.92 13.55
CA ASP A 34 12.43 -9.89 14.13
C ASP A 34 12.88 -8.87 13.07
N LEU A 35 13.25 -9.34 11.87
CA LEU A 35 13.57 -8.46 10.73
C LEU A 35 12.40 -7.55 10.34
N ILE A 36 11.16 -8.03 10.43
CA ILE A 36 9.98 -7.23 10.11
C ILE A 36 9.69 -6.19 11.19
N LEU A 37 9.98 -6.50 12.46
CA LEU A 37 9.87 -5.53 13.53
C LEU A 37 10.92 -4.41 13.38
N GLU A 38 12.12 -4.73 12.91
CA GLU A 38 13.20 -3.78 12.70
C GLU A 38 13.01 -2.93 11.41
N TYR A 39 12.64 -3.57 10.30
CA TYR A 39 12.57 -2.94 8.97
C TYR A 39 11.14 -2.74 8.43
N GLY A 40 10.11 -2.94 9.25
CA GLY A 40 8.70 -2.81 8.83
C GLY A 40 8.36 -1.44 8.23
N TRP A 41 9.06 -0.39 8.66
CA TRP A 41 8.94 0.97 8.12
C TRP A 41 9.30 1.07 6.62
N ALA A 42 10.14 0.18 6.10
CA ALA A 42 10.52 0.20 4.68
C ALA A 42 9.30 -0.01 3.78
N PHE A 43 8.31 -0.78 4.22
CA PHE A 43 7.08 -0.96 3.47
C PHE A 43 6.20 0.29 3.45
N TYR A 44 6.20 1.09 4.52
CA TYR A 44 5.53 2.39 4.54
C TYR A 44 6.13 3.38 3.54
N LEU A 45 7.45 3.32 3.29
CA LEU A 45 8.09 4.15 2.27
C LEU A 45 7.60 3.88 0.86
N LEU A 46 7.09 2.67 0.57
CA LEU A 46 6.52 2.33 -0.74
C LEU A 46 5.29 3.18 -1.08
N SER A 47 4.67 3.81 -0.08
CA SER A 47 3.58 4.76 -0.30
C SER A 47 4.01 6.05 -1.01
N ILE A 48 5.29 6.44 -0.93
CA ILE A 48 5.82 7.64 -1.61
C ILE A 48 5.82 7.45 -3.13
N PRO A 49 6.47 6.42 -3.71
CA PRO A 49 6.37 6.16 -5.13
C PRO A 49 4.94 5.85 -5.57
N ALA A 50 4.12 5.21 -4.74
CA ALA A 50 2.70 5.03 -5.02
C ALA A 50 1.98 6.37 -5.22
N LEU A 51 2.19 7.34 -4.32
CA LEU A 51 1.61 8.67 -4.44
C LEU A 51 2.10 9.38 -5.72
N ILE A 52 3.39 9.24 -6.06
CA ILE A 52 3.93 9.82 -7.30
C ILE A 52 3.21 9.25 -8.53
N VAL A 53 3.05 7.91 -8.59
CA VAL A 53 2.30 7.25 -9.68
C VAL A 53 0.86 7.76 -9.72
N SER A 54 0.19 7.86 -8.57
CA SER A 54 -1.16 8.42 -8.47
C SER A 54 -1.26 9.86 -8.99
N ILE A 55 -0.30 10.72 -8.67
CA ILE A 55 -0.27 12.11 -9.17
C ILE A 55 -0.06 12.14 -10.69
N ILE A 56 0.77 11.24 -11.22
CA ILE A 56 0.97 11.10 -12.68
C ILE A 56 -0.36 10.70 -13.36
N MET A 57 -1.07 9.71 -12.81
CA MET A 57 -2.37 9.27 -13.32
C MET A 57 -3.41 10.40 -13.28
N LEU A 58 -3.48 11.14 -12.17
CA LEU A 58 -4.37 12.28 -11.99
C LEU A 58 -4.10 13.37 -13.04
N ARG A 59 -2.83 13.74 -13.26
CA ARG A 59 -2.43 14.73 -14.26
C ARG A 59 -2.61 14.22 -15.70
N GLY A 60 -2.52 12.91 -15.91
CA GLY A 60 -2.80 12.26 -17.18
C GLY A 60 -4.28 12.17 -17.54
N GLY A 61 -5.19 12.65 -16.67
CA GLY A 61 -6.63 12.64 -16.91
C GLY A 61 -7.28 11.27 -16.75
N LYS A 62 -6.61 10.30 -16.11
CA LYS A 62 -7.17 8.97 -15.83
C LYS A 62 -8.31 9.07 -14.81
N GLY A 63 -9.22 8.10 -14.89
CA GLY A 63 -10.34 7.97 -13.96
C GLY A 63 -9.88 7.87 -12.51
N TRP A 64 -10.75 8.27 -11.59
CA TRP A 64 -10.46 8.33 -10.15
C TRP A 64 -9.97 7.01 -9.55
N SER A 65 -10.45 5.90 -10.08
CA SER A 65 -10.09 4.55 -9.66
C SER A 65 -8.59 4.26 -9.83
N PHE A 66 -7.93 4.84 -10.84
CA PHE A 66 -6.49 4.62 -11.12
C PHE A 66 -5.56 5.36 -10.17
N TRP A 67 -5.97 6.50 -9.63
CA TRP A 67 -5.08 7.30 -8.79
C TRP A 67 -5.39 7.22 -7.30
N ILE A 68 -6.62 6.88 -6.89
CA ILE A 68 -6.99 6.92 -5.46
C ILE A 68 -6.21 5.92 -4.60
N GLY A 69 -5.79 4.78 -5.17
CA GLY A 69 -5.06 3.72 -4.45
C GLY A 69 -3.77 4.19 -3.77
N GLY A 70 -2.95 5.00 -4.45
CA GLY A 70 -1.72 5.53 -3.86
C GLY A 70 -1.95 6.57 -2.76
N PHE A 71 -3.03 7.36 -2.83
CA PHE A 71 -3.40 8.26 -1.73
C PHE A 71 -3.85 7.49 -0.48
N ILE A 72 -4.67 6.45 -0.67
CA ILE A 72 -5.07 5.56 0.43
C ILE A 72 -3.83 4.86 1.01
N PHE A 73 -2.88 4.47 0.16
CA PHE A 73 -1.63 3.84 0.61
C PHE A 73 -0.81 4.78 1.50
N LEU A 74 -0.73 6.06 1.14
CA LEU A 74 -0.05 7.04 1.98
C LEU A 74 -0.78 7.25 3.32
N LEU A 75 -2.11 7.33 3.32
CA LEU A 75 -2.89 7.44 4.56
C LEU A 75 -2.68 6.23 5.46
N TRP A 76 -2.69 5.03 4.88
CA TRP A 76 -2.36 3.80 5.59
C TRP A 76 -0.95 3.83 6.19
N ALA A 77 0.04 4.27 5.41
CA ALA A 77 1.42 4.35 5.83
C ALA A 77 1.63 5.35 6.98
N ILE A 78 1.04 6.53 6.88
CA ILE A 78 1.07 7.55 7.95
C ILE A 78 0.41 7.00 9.21
N PHE A 79 -0.78 6.41 9.09
CA PHE A 79 -1.52 5.85 10.23
C PHE A 79 -0.72 4.74 10.92
N GLY A 80 -0.22 3.76 10.15
CA GLY A 80 0.60 2.67 10.66
C GLY A 80 1.88 3.16 11.32
N PHE A 81 2.59 4.09 10.67
CA PHE A 81 3.83 4.65 11.19
C PHE A 81 3.62 5.40 12.51
N ILE A 82 2.58 6.24 12.61
CA ILE A 82 2.26 6.98 13.84
C ILE A 82 1.94 6.01 14.98
N VAL A 83 1.11 4.99 14.73
CA VAL A 83 0.73 4.02 15.76
C VAL A 83 1.92 3.20 16.24
N GLU A 84 2.74 2.69 15.31
CA GLU A 84 3.83 1.76 15.63
C GLU A 84 5.09 2.46 16.14
N TYR A 85 5.48 3.58 15.55
CA TYR A 85 6.74 4.26 15.87
C TYR A 85 6.54 5.52 16.72
N GLY A 86 5.44 6.25 16.49
CA GLY A 86 5.09 7.44 17.27
C GLY A 86 4.58 7.09 18.66
N PHE A 87 3.49 6.31 18.72
CA PHE A 87 2.85 5.94 19.98
C PHE A 87 3.34 4.61 20.57
N LYS A 88 4.01 3.76 19.76
CA LYS A 88 4.54 2.45 20.17
C LYS A 88 3.50 1.56 20.86
N ILE A 89 2.25 1.64 20.40
CA ILE A 89 1.15 0.88 20.98
C ILE A 89 1.28 -0.58 20.51
N PRO A 90 1.34 -1.59 21.40
CA PRO A 90 1.34 -3.00 21.02
C PRO A 90 -0.07 -3.46 20.62
N TRP A 91 -0.62 -2.87 19.55
CA TRP A 91 -2.03 -2.99 19.17
C TRP A 91 -2.43 -4.34 18.54
N ARG A 92 -1.44 -5.21 18.26
CA ARG A 92 -1.63 -6.52 17.65
C ARG A 92 -1.73 -7.65 18.68
N ASN A 93 -1.17 -7.46 19.88
CA ASN A 93 -1.20 -8.44 20.95
C ASN A 93 -1.09 -7.75 22.33
N PRO A 94 -2.21 -7.56 23.06
CA PRO A 94 -3.58 -7.91 22.70
C PRO A 94 -4.13 -7.04 21.55
N ILE A 95 -5.17 -7.52 20.87
CA ILE A 95 -5.78 -6.81 19.73
C ILE A 95 -6.50 -5.54 20.22
N VAL A 96 -6.12 -4.39 19.66
CA VAL A 96 -6.82 -3.11 19.84
C VAL A 96 -7.68 -2.83 18.61
N TRP A 97 -8.96 -3.23 18.68
CA TRP A 97 -9.92 -3.14 17.57
C TRP A 97 -10.03 -1.75 16.92
N PRO A 98 -10.06 -0.63 17.67
CA PRO A 98 -10.13 0.71 17.07
C PRO A 98 -8.93 1.07 16.19
N ILE A 99 -7.81 0.35 16.33
CA ILE A 99 -6.62 0.53 15.49
C ILE A 99 -6.60 -0.52 14.37
N LEU A 100 -6.91 -1.78 14.69
CA LEU A 100 -6.90 -2.88 13.72
C LEU A 100 -7.88 -2.65 12.56
N ILE A 101 -9.11 -2.21 12.84
CA ILE A 101 -10.14 -2.00 11.81
C ILE A 101 -9.69 -0.96 10.78
N PRO A 102 -9.38 0.31 11.16
CA PRO A 102 -8.96 1.30 10.17
C PRO A 102 -7.67 0.89 9.47
N TYR A 103 -6.72 0.25 10.16
CA TYR A 103 -5.49 -0.24 9.53
C TYR A 103 -5.79 -1.25 8.42
N VAL A 104 -6.63 -2.25 8.69
CA VAL A 104 -6.97 -3.30 7.72
C VAL A 104 -7.82 -2.74 6.59
N VAL A 105 -8.77 -1.85 6.88
CA VAL A 105 -9.61 -1.22 5.85
C VAL A 105 -8.77 -0.40 4.89
N LEU A 106 -7.86 0.44 5.40
CA LEU A 106 -6.98 1.25 4.56
C LEU A 106 -6.04 0.36 3.74
N TYR A 107 -5.46 -0.68 4.35
CA TYR A 107 -4.62 -1.66 3.66
C TYR A 107 -5.39 -2.33 2.51
N LEU A 108 -6.54 -2.94 2.80
CA LEU A 108 -7.35 -3.63 1.79
C LEU A 108 -7.83 -2.68 0.72
N GLY A 109 -8.24 -1.46 1.09
CA GLY A 109 -8.61 -0.41 0.14
C GLY A 109 -7.49 -0.15 -0.87
N THR A 110 -6.26 0.07 -0.39
CA THR A 110 -5.09 0.23 -1.26
C THR A 110 -4.93 -0.94 -2.23
N ILE A 111 -4.99 -2.19 -1.72
CA ILE A 111 -4.82 -3.36 -2.57
C ILE A 111 -5.92 -3.43 -3.63
N MET A 112 -7.18 -3.31 -3.22
CA MET A 112 -8.33 -3.40 -4.12
C MET A 112 -8.27 -2.35 -5.24
N PHE A 113 -7.80 -1.13 -4.96
CA PHE A 113 -7.64 -0.11 -5.99
C PHE A 113 -6.50 -0.36 -6.97
N TYR A 114 -5.58 -1.28 -6.70
CA TYR A 114 -4.63 -1.78 -7.71
C TYR A 114 -5.21 -2.90 -8.58
N TRP A 115 -6.40 -3.42 -8.26
CA TRP A 115 -7.11 -4.44 -9.04
C TRP A 115 -8.35 -3.92 -9.77
N PHE A 116 -9.19 -3.12 -9.11
CA PHE A 116 -10.48 -2.64 -9.66
C PHE A 116 -10.38 -1.90 -10.99
N PRO A 117 -9.39 -1.04 -11.26
CA PRO A 117 -9.30 -0.31 -12.53
C PRO A 117 -8.96 -1.20 -13.73
N LEU A 118 -8.54 -2.46 -13.49
CA LEU A 118 -8.12 -3.41 -14.51
C LEU A 118 -9.24 -4.38 -14.94
N GLY A 119 -10.39 -4.32 -14.27
CA GLY A 119 -11.56 -5.18 -14.52
C GLY A 119 -12.55 -4.61 -15.53
#